data_AF-A0A7J4IAT2-F1
#
_entry.id   AF-A0A7J4IAT2-F1
#
_cell.length_a   1.000
_cell.length_b   1.000
_cell.length_c   1.000
_cell.angle_alpha   90.00
_cell.angle_beta   90.00
_cell.angle_gamma   90.00
#
_symmetry.space_group_name_H-M   'P 1'
#
loop_
_entity.id
_entity.type
_entity.pdbx_description
1 polymer ?
#
loop_
_entity_poly.entity_id
_entity_poly.type
_entity_poly.pdbx_seq_one_letter_code
_entity_poly.pdbx_strand_id
1 'polypeptide(L)'
;MRIWDIPPEQLCRNHLLGEHRELHAIWSILIHHKKGYAHHPETVRWKGKQKALFLRHEALVKEMIRRGYHHQSPLETRYATGDDTQDILVDSYEDQVRLLRQKKCDCLV
;
A
#
# COMPACT_ATOMS: atom_id res chain seq x y z
N MET A 1 8.32 -6.01 -0.84
CA MET A 1 6.90 -5.61 -0.93
C MET A 1 6.47 -5.27 0.47
N ARG A 2 5.97 -4.06 0.68
CA ARG A 2 5.49 -3.55 1.95
C ARG A 2 4.34 -2.59 1.66
N ILE A 3 3.23 -2.78 2.37
CA ILE A 3 2.22 -1.75 2.52
C ILE A 3 2.19 -1.39 4.00
N TRP A 4 2.37 -0.10 4.32
CA TRP A 4 2.30 0.34 5.70
C TRP A 4 0.84 0.54 6.06
N ASP A 5 0.34 -0.14 7.08
CA ASP A 5 -1.00 0.09 7.64
C ASP A 5 -1.00 1.35 8.55
N ILE A 6 -0.21 2.35 8.15
CA ILE A 6 -0.03 3.68 8.76
C ILE A 6 -0.69 4.72 7.85
N PRO A 7 -1.33 5.79 8.40
CA PRO A 7 -1.88 6.86 7.59
C PRO A 7 -0.84 7.50 6.64
N PRO A 8 -1.14 7.68 5.34
CA PRO A 8 -0.17 8.19 4.35
C PRO A 8 0.47 9.53 4.73
N GLU A 9 -0.26 10.40 5.41
CA GLU A 9 0.20 11.69 5.91
C GLU A 9 1.35 11.59 6.92
N GLN A 10 1.49 10.44 7.59
CA GLN A 10 2.59 10.17 8.52
C GLN A 10 3.81 9.56 7.81
N LEU A 11 3.69 9.11 6.57
CA LEU A 11 4.82 8.54 5.83
C LEU A 11 5.71 9.65 5.28
N CYS A 12 7.02 9.51 5.40
CA CYS A 12 7.95 10.39 4.69
C CYS A 12 7.86 10.19 3.17
N ARG A 13 8.49 11.07 2.38
CA ARG A 13 8.51 10.96 0.91
C ARG A 13 8.90 9.56 0.42
N ASN A 14 9.96 8.97 0.97
CA ASN A 14 10.49 7.70 0.48
C ASN A 14 9.54 6.54 0.78
N HIS A 15 8.89 6.53 1.95
CA HIS A 15 7.94 5.47 2.30
C HIS A 15 6.60 5.64 1.58
N LEU A 16 6.12 6.88 1.38
CA LEU A 16 4.91 7.14 0.59
C LEU A 16 5.07 6.66 -0.87
N LEU A 17 6.15 7.08 -1.54
CA LEU A 17 6.41 6.70 -2.94
C LEU A 17 6.80 5.22 -3.07
N GLY A 18 7.54 4.69 -2.10
CA GLY A 18 7.92 3.28 -2.04
C GLY A 18 6.70 2.39 -1.92
N GLU A 19 5.79 2.71 -1.00
CA GLU A 19 4.54 1.98 -0.83
C GLU A 19 3.67 2.05 -2.08
N HIS A 20 3.49 3.23 -2.68
CA HIS A 20 2.73 3.39 -3.92
C HIS A 20 3.24 2.44 -5.02
N ARG A 21 4.56 2.38 -5.22
CA ARG A 21 5.19 1.48 -6.18
C ARG A 21 4.97 0.00 -5.84
N GLU A 22 5.14 -0.40 -4.59
CA GLU A 22 4.96 -1.79 -4.18
C GLU A 22 3.50 -2.23 -4.22
N LEU A 23 2.57 -1.31 -3.95
CA LEU A 23 1.13 -1.51 -4.12
C LEU A 23 0.80 -1.84 -5.58
N HIS A 24 1.32 -1.08 -6.55
CA HIS A 24 1.17 -1.37 -7.98
C HIS A 24 1.66 -2.78 -8.36
N ALA A 25 2.76 -3.23 -7.75
CA ALA A 25 3.26 -4.58 -7.96
C ALA A 25 2.30 -5.65 -7.41
N ILE A 26 1.75 -5.46 -6.20
CA ILE A 26 0.75 -6.36 -5.61
C ILE A 26 -0.50 -6.39 -6.50
N TRP A 27 -1.01 -5.22 -6.90
CA TRP A 27 -2.16 -5.10 -7.78
C TRP A 27 -1.96 -5.91 -9.07
N SER A 28 -0.83 -5.70 -9.75
CA SER A 28 -0.49 -6.43 -10.98
C SER A 28 -0.41 -7.94 -10.78
N ILE A 29 0.09 -8.42 -9.63
CA ILE A 29 0.13 -9.85 -9.32
C ILE A 29 -1.29 -10.41 -9.15
N LEU A 30 -2.15 -9.70 -8.44
CA LEU A 30 -3.53 -10.14 -8.17
C LEU A 30 -4.39 -10.14 -9.45
N ILE A 31 -4.30 -9.09 -10.27
CA ILE A 31 -5.14 -8.94 -11.47
C ILE A 31 -4.70 -9.84 -12.62
N HIS A 32 -3.39 -10.06 -12.78
CA HIS A 32 -2.86 -10.87 -13.89
C HIS A 32 -2.42 -12.28 -13.45
N HIS A 33 -2.74 -12.69 -12.22
CA HIS A 33 -2.40 -14.00 -11.67
C HIS A 33 -0.92 -14.38 -11.85
N LYS A 34 -0.01 -13.40 -11.65
CA LYS A 34 1.42 -13.61 -11.81
C LYS A 34 1.94 -14.56 -10.72
N LYS A 35 2.92 -15.40 -11.05
CA LYS A 35 3.51 -16.37 -10.10
C LYS A 35 4.56 -15.77 -9.17
N GLY A 36 5.35 -14.81 -9.66
CA GLY A 36 6.40 -14.15 -8.89
C GLY A 36 5.81 -13.36 -7.70
N TYR A 37 6.33 -13.60 -6.50
CA TYR A 37 5.85 -13.01 -5.24
C TYR A 37 4.38 -13.27 -4.88
N ALA A 38 3.68 -14.17 -5.58
CA ALA A 38 2.27 -14.51 -5.31
C ALA A 38 2.00 -15.08 -3.91
N HIS A 39 3.05 -15.62 -3.29
CA HIS A 39 3.05 -16.18 -1.94
C HIS A 39 3.72 -15.26 -0.90
N HIS A 40 4.13 -14.05 -1.29
CA HIS A 40 4.66 -13.07 -0.34
C HIS A 40 3.54 -12.69 0.65
N PRO A 41 3.81 -12.58 1.97
CA PRO A 41 2.79 -12.28 2.98
C PRO A 41 1.91 -11.07 2.62
N GLU A 42 2.54 -9.97 2.20
CA GLU A 42 1.81 -8.81 1.66
C GLU A 42 0.87 -9.19 0.51
N THR A 43 1.33 -9.90 -0.50
CA THR A 43 0.45 -10.24 -1.64
C THR A 43 -0.70 -11.16 -1.21
N VAL A 44 -0.43 -12.11 -0.32
CA VAL A 44 -1.43 -13.07 0.15
C VAL A 44 -2.56 -12.39 0.90
N ARG A 45 -2.26 -11.44 1.80
CA ARG A 45 -3.31 -10.80 2.61
C ARG A 45 -4.30 -9.97 1.79
N TRP A 46 -3.96 -9.57 0.57
CA TRP A 46 -4.84 -8.79 -0.33
C TRP A 46 -5.69 -9.64 -1.27
N LYS A 47 -5.56 -10.97 -1.26
CA LYS A 47 -6.42 -11.85 -2.08
C LYS A 47 -7.88 -11.72 -1.65
N GLY A 48 -8.76 -11.42 -2.60
CA GLY A 48 -10.19 -11.18 -2.35
C GLY A 48 -10.51 -9.79 -1.80
N LYS A 49 -9.51 -8.92 -1.65
CA LYS A 49 -9.61 -7.56 -1.07
C LYS A 49 -9.09 -6.49 -2.02
N GLN A 50 -9.33 -6.67 -3.33
CA GLN A 50 -8.83 -5.75 -4.35
C GLN A 50 -9.48 -4.37 -4.19
N LYS A 51 -10.74 -4.29 -3.76
CA LYS A 51 -11.41 -3.02 -3.43
C LYS A 51 -10.69 -2.29 -2.28
N ALA A 52 -10.32 -3.00 -1.21
CA ALA A 52 -9.53 -2.41 -0.13
C ALA A 52 -8.16 -1.90 -0.60
N LEU A 53 -7.47 -2.67 -1.46
CA LEU A 53 -6.17 -2.28 -2.02
C LEU A 53 -6.28 -1.03 -2.91
N PHE A 54 -7.35 -0.95 -3.71
CA PHE A 54 -7.68 0.23 -4.50
C PHE A 54 -7.91 1.46 -3.60
N LEU A 55 -8.67 1.33 -2.53
CA LEU A 55 -8.90 2.43 -1.59
C LEU A 55 -7.61 2.89 -0.91
N ARG A 56 -6.71 1.95 -0.58
CA ARG A 56 -5.37 2.29 -0.07
C ARG A 56 -4.56 3.08 -1.10
N HIS A 57 -4.60 2.69 -2.37
CA HIS A 57 -3.97 3.47 -3.45
C HIS A 57 -4.51 4.89 -3.52
N GLU A 58 -5.84 5.07 -3.49
CA GLU A 58 -6.45 6.40 -3.53
C GLU A 58 -6.03 7.27 -2.33
N ALA A 59 -5.86 6.67 -1.15
CA ALA A 59 -5.34 7.37 0.03
C ALA A 59 -3.89 7.84 -0.17
N LEU A 60 -3.02 6.98 -0.73
CA LEU A 60 -1.65 7.37 -1.09
C LEU A 60 -1.64 8.49 -2.14
N VAL A 61 -2.45 8.37 -3.19
CA VAL A 61 -2.55 9.37 -4.26
C VAL A 61 -3.06 10.70 -3.73
N LYS A 62 -4.07 10.70 -2.85
CA LYS A 62 -4.56 11.92 -2.20
C LYS A 62 -3.45 12.64 -1.44
N GLU A 63 -2.64 11.89 -0.70
CA GLU A 63 -1.50 12.46 0.02
C GLU A 63 -0.39 12.94 -0.92
N MET A 64 -0.14 12.21 -2.01
CA MET A 64 0.79 12.63 -3.05
C MET A 64 0.33 13.96 -3.69
N ILE A 65 -0.93 14.09 -4.08
CA ILE A 65 -1.48 15.33 -4.65
C ILE A 65 -1.37 16.47 -3.63
N ARG A 66 -1.68 16.22 -2.35
CA ARG A 66 -1.55 17.21 -1.27
C ARG A 66 -0.12 17.74 -1.13
N ARG A 67 0.89 16.89 -1.36
CA ARG A 67 2.32 17.26 -1.34
C ARG A 67 2.82 17.84 -2.67
N GLY A 68 1.95 18.04 -3.66
CA GLY A 68 2.29 18.63 -4.96
C GLY A 68 2.85 17.65 -6.00
N TYR A 69 2.70 16.34 -5.80
CA TYR A 69 3.10 15.35 -6.81
C TYR A 69 2.06 15.28 -7.95
N HIS A 70 2.55 15.17 -9.19
CA HIS A 70 1.71 14.90 -10.36
C HIS A 70 1.59 13.38 -10.56
N HIS A 71 0.55 12.78 -9.97
CA HIS A 71 0.30 11.35 -10.13
C HIS A 71 -0.33 11.03 -11.50
N GLN A 72 0.16 9.98 -12.18
CA GLN A 72 -0.23 9.63 -13.56
C GLN A 72 -0.49 8.13 -13.78
N SER A 73 -0.60 7.35 -12.70
CA SER A 73 -0.77 5.90 -12.77
C SER A 73 -2.00 5.44 -11.97
N PRO A 74 -3.22 5.87 -12.35
CA PRO A 74 -4.43 5.41 -11.67
C PRO A 74 -4.62 3.90 -11.84
N LEU A 75 -5.24 3.28 -10.84
CA LEU A 75 -5.68 1.88 -10.95
C LEU A 75 -7.03 1.80 -11.67
N GLU A 76 -7.25 0.69 -12.38
CA GLU A 76 -8.50 0.48 -13.10
C GLU A 76 -9.63 0.08 -12.13
N THR A 77 -10.63 0.94 -11.97
CA THR A 77 -11.74 0.74 -11.01
C THR A 77 -12.53 -0.55 -11.24
N ARG A 78 -12.58 -1.07 -12.48
CA ARG A 78 -13.28 -2.33 -12.80
C ARG A 78 -12.74 -3.56 -12.04
N TYR A 79 -11.49 -3.49 -11.57
CA TYR A 79 -10.86 -4.56 -10.80
C TYR A 79 -10.91 -4.33 -9.29
N ALA A 80 -11.48 -3.22 -8.82
CA ALA A 80 -11.67 -2.91 -7.40
C ALA A 80 -12.86 -3.70 -6.83
N THR A 81 -12.73 -5.03 -6.80
CA THR A 81 -13.77 -5.98 -6.36
C THR A 81 -13.41 -6.65 -5.03
N GLY A 82 -14.36 -7.40 -4.45
CA GLY A 82 -14.17 -8.07 -3.16
C GLY A 82 -14.35 -7.12 -1.99
N ASP A 83 -13.82 -7.49 -0.82
CA ASP A 83 -14.01 -6.71 0.40
C ASP A 83 -13.27 -5.36 0.33
N ASP A 84 -13.88 -4.33 0.90
CA ASP A 84 -13.30 -2.97 0.97
C ASP A 84 -12.46 -2.72 2.21
N THR A 85 -12.36 -3.69 3.11
CA THR A 85 -11.54 -3.61 4.30
C THR A 85 -10.38 -4.60 4.26
N GLN A 86 -9.26 -4.19 4.86
CA GLN A 86 -8.13 -5.07 5.14
C GLN A 86 -7.99 -5.18 6.66
N ASP A 87 -8.24 -6.38 7.17
CA ASP A 87 -8.23 -6.75 8.59
C ASP A 87 -7.00 -7.61 8.97
N ILE A 88 -6.18 -8.01 7.99
CA ILE A 88 -4.98 -8.80 8.21
C ILE A 88 -3.75 -7.89 8.11
N LEU A 89 -2.96 -7.87 9.17
CA LEU A 89 -1.69 -7.16 9.27
C LEU A 89 -0.53 -8.16 9.16
N VAL A 90 0.51 -7.83 8.39
CA VAL A 90 1.77 -8.61 8.37
C VAL A 90 2.56 -8.37 9.66
N ASP A 91 2.65 -7.09 10.05
CA ASP A 91 3.18 -6.64 11.33
C ASP A 91 2.09 -5.84 12.04
N SER A 92 2.00 -5.94 13.36
CA SER A 92 1.06 -5.11 14.15
C SER A 92 1.31 -3.61 13.89
N TYR A 93 0.30 -2.78 14.17
CA TYR A 93 0.45 -1.33 14.00
C TYR A 93 1.64 -0.80 14.83
N GLU A 94 1.78 -1.25 16.07
CA GLU A 94 2.86 -0.90 16.98
C GLU A 94 4.23 -1.32 16.43
N ASP A 95 4.32 -2.51 15.81
CA ASP A 95 5.54 -2.99 15.18
C ASP A 95 5.91 -2.16 13.95
N GLN A 96 4.94 -1.77 13.14
CA GLN A 96 5.18 -0.91 11.97
C GLN A 96 5.71 0.47 12.39
N VAL A 97 5.11 1.08 13.41
CA VAL A 97 5.61 2.33 14.01
C VAL A 97 7.04 2.16 14.51
N ARG A 98 7.32 1.09 15.26
CA ARG A 98 8.65 0.78 15.78
C ARG A 98 9.68 0.64 14.65
N LEU A 99 9.36 -0.08 13.58
CA LEU A 99 10.23 -0.28 12.43
C LEU A 99 10.52 1.03 11.69
N LEU A 100 9.51 1.88 11.51
CA LEU A 100 9.69 3.19 10.88
C LEU A 100 10.57 4.13 11.71
N ARG A 101 10.39 4.17 13.04
CA ARG A 101 11.25 4.94 13.95
C ARG A 101 12.71 4.47 13.90
N GLN A 102 12.94 3.17 13.85
CA GLN A 102 14.29 2.60 13.74
C GLN A 102 15.02 2.99 12.45
N LYS A 103 14.29 3.29 11.37
CA LYS A 103 14.87 3.75 10.11
C LYS A 103 15.44 5.18 10.17
N LYS A 104 15.19 5.94 11.26
CA LYS A 104 15.68 7.32 11.46
C LYS A 104 15.39 8.22 10.25
N CYS A 105 14.14 8.18 9.78
CA CYS A 105 13.66 8.95 8.64
C CYS A 105 12.56 9.92 9.06
N ASP A 106 12.09 10.77 8.13
CA ASP A 106 11.11 11.83 8.41
C ASP A 106 9.66 11.33 8.51
N CYS A 107 9.43 10.04 8.84
CA CYS A 107 8.07 9.58 9.11
C CYS A 107 7.60 10.15 10.45
N LEU A 108 6.35 10.62 10.48
CA LEU A 108 5.72 11.22 11.65
C LEU A 108 5.01 10.16 12.50
N VAL A 109 5.76 9.11 12.89
CA VAL A 109 5.26 7.94 13.62
C VAL A 109 5.86 7.79 15.01
#